data_AF-J3T8W8-F1
#
_entry.id   AF-J3T8W8-F1
#
_cell.length_a   1.000
_cell.length_b   1.000
_cell.length_c   1.000
_cell.angle_alpha   90.00
_cell.angle_beta   90.00
_cell.angle_gamma   90.00
#
_symmetry.space_group_name_H-M   'P 1'
#
loop_
_entity.id
_entity.type
_entity.pdbx_description
1 polymer ?
#
loop_
_entity_poly.entity_id
_entity_poly.type
_entity_poly.pdbx_seq_one_letter_code
_entity_poly.pdbx_strand_id
1 'polypeptide(L)'
;MKPLFRKKILLFFSAVSLSYLMSSCSLNFVVINTRGSSSVQPFMDALSALYAKYEPVEISVQAGGSTSGISSVLDGTSNIGNASRSPRDQVLVNPRTTQQWKDLEIKTATLAKDAIAVIYKKPANASSNDFYVDANNISKLYDAFAGFNHVSLSDFYFGNQELPNDNIVPFARSGAASVSGTAEAFLHNSGLIKQDQLTKQTLDALQGITDYGINTITTGESNVETYNFFKTNARLVGSMTYLSLGFILNNLEMIKNDGFDILNYKINDQLIIPSIQTVTDGTYRWVRPYNAIFSLSNKDDNKLNSIKQFIKFTLFNQSADIKKQIDKVYELQGLILLSDKELKQMFLLNDQLRNQSPQELIANHENLFWVSDYSFNPVKFGVEF
;
A
#
# COMPACT_ATOMS: atom_id res chain seq x y z
N MET A 1 28.02 -27.00 -95.93
CA MET A 1 27.14 -27.77 -95.02
C MET A 1 26.31 -26.80 -94.18
N LYS A 2 25.00 -26.69 -94.42
CA LYS A 2 23.97 -26.37 -93.38
C LYS A 2 23.55 -27.73 -92.76
N PRO A 3 22.85 -27.88 -91.60
CA PRO A 3 21.88 -26.92 -91.04
C PRO A 3 21.63 -26.93 -89.48
N LEU A 4 20.73 -26.03 -89.02
CA LEU A 4 19.59 -26.16 -88.05
C LEU A 4 19.80 -26.91 -86.68
N PHE A 5 19.12 -26.66 -85.54
CA PHE A 5 18.05 -25.78 -85.05
C PHE A 5 17.82 -26.06 -83.53
N ARG A 6 17.35 -25.02 -82.79
CA ARG A 6 16.34 -25.00 -81.69
C ARG A 6 16.43 -25.92 -80.44
N LYS A 7 16.34 -25.28 -79.26
CA LYS A 7 15.11 -25.07 -78.41
C LYS A 7 15.48 -24.12 -77.25
N LYS A 8 14.98 -22.88 -77.18
CA LYS A 8 13.83 -22.41 -76.38
C LYS A 8 13.71 -23.06 -74.99
N ILE A 9 14.01 -22.31 -73.93
CA ILE A 9 13.13 -22.11 -72.76
C ILE A 9 13.15 -20.61 -72.43
N LEU A 10 11.96 -20.11 -72.14
CA LEU A 10 11.50 -18.74 -72.01
C LEU A 10 11.05 -18.54 -70.55
N LEU A 11 10.90 -17.28 -70.15
CA LEU A 11 10.23 -16.70 -68.96
C LEU A 11 11.14 -16.34 -67.78
N PHE A 12 11.45 -15.05 -67.61
CA PHE A 12 10.66 -13.97 -66.96
C PHE A 12 10.76 -14.05 -65.42
N PHE A 13 11.38 -13.05 -64.79
CA PHE A 13 10.60 -12.01 -64.11
C PHE A 13 11.48 -10.83 -63.69
N SER A 14 11.00 -9.66 -64.08
CA SER A 14 11.33 -8.35 -63.53
C SER A 14 11.12 -8.29 -62.02
N ALA A 15 12.02 -7.63 -61.29
CA ALA A 15 11.63 -6.71 -60.22
C ALA A 15 12.85 -5.88 -59.80
N VAL A 16 13.01 -4.76 -60.49
CA VAL A 16 13.61 -3.55 -59.93
C VAL A 16 12.76 -3.13 -58.73
N SER A 17 13.44 -2.65 -57.68
CA SER A 17 12.92 -1.82 -56.59
C SER A 17 11.78 -2.41 -55.73
N LEU A 18 12.14 -3.04 -54.62
CA LEU A 18 11.36 -2.95 -53.39
C LEU A 18 12.29 -2.82 -52.17
N SER A 19 13.16 -1.80 -52.23
CA SER A 19 14.08 -1.40 -51.15
C SER A 19 13.52 -0.26 -50.32
N TYR A 20 12.20 -0.09 -50.28
CA TYR A 20 11.52 0.92 -49.47
C TYR A 20 10.51 0.24 -48.56
N LEU A 21 10.52 0.67 -47.29
CA LEU A 21 9.64 0.30 -46.18
C LEU A 21 10.16 -0.81 -45.25
N MET A 22 11.41 -0.67 -44.79
CA MET A 22 11.64 -0.91 -43.36
C MET A 22 11.25 0.39 -42.64
N SER A 23 9.94 0.61 -42.47
CA SER A 23 9.45 1.54 -41.44
C SER A 23 9.95 0.99 -40.12
N SER A 24 11.06 1.56 -39.65
CA SER A 24 11.46 1.47 -38.26
C SER A 24 10.30 2.10 -37.48
N CYS A 25 9.37 1.27 -37.03
CA CYS A 25 8.41 1.66 -36.02
C CYS A 25 9.25 1.83 -34.76
N SER A 26 9.86 3.01 -34.60
CA SER A 26 10.39 3.45 -33.31
C SER A 26 9.17 3.67 -32.43
N LEU A 27 8.60 2.57 -31.93
CA LEU A 27 7.74 2.63 -30.77
C LEU A 27 8.60 3.30 -29.69
N ASN A 28 8.27 4.54 -29.36
CA ASN A 28 8.85 5.27 -28.24
C ASN A 28 8.44 4.51 -26.97
N PHE A 29 9.19 3.46 -26.66
CA PHE A 29 8.95 2.60 -25.51
C PHE A 29 9.46 3.33 -24.27
N VAL A 30 8.52 3.76 -23.42
CA VAL A 30 8.84 4.48 -22.19
C VAL A 30 8.99 3.47 -21.06
N VAL A 31 10.11 3.52 -20.35
CA VAL A 31 10.35 2.76 -19.12
C VAL A 31 10.23 3.68 -17.93
N ILE A 32 9.31 3.35 -17.02
CA ILE A 32 9.12 4.01 -15.72
C ILE A 32 9.73 3.11 -14.64
N ASN A 33 10.79 3.58 -14.00
CA ASN A 33 11.37 2.86 -12.86
C ASN A 33 10.67 3.27 -11.57
N THR A 34 10.17 2.30 -10.82
CA THR A 34 9.52 2.51 -9.53
C THR A 34 10.28 1.75 -8.44
N ARG A 35 10.42 2.37 -7.27
CA ARG A 35 11.12 1.75 -6.14
C ARG A 35 10.46 2.12 -4.82
N GLY A 36 10.45 1.20 -3.86
CA GLY A 36 10.15 1.56 -2.47
C GLY A 36 9.49 0.47 -1.67
N SER A 37 8.41 0.80 -0.97
CA SER A 37 7.76 -0.07 0.00
C SER A 37 7.48 -1.47 -0.54
N SER A 38 8.05 -2.48 0.14
CA SER A 38 7.80 -3.89 -0.13
C SER A 38 6.32 -4.26 0.07
N SER A 39 5.59 -3.52 0.92
CA SER A 39 4.14 -3.70 1.08
C SER A 39 3.34 -3.17 -0.13
N VAL A 40 3.85 -2.15 -0.83
CA VAL A 40 3.21 -1.56 -2.03
C VAL A 40 3.55 -2.33 -3.31
N GLN A 41 4.71 -2.97 -3.36
CA GLN A 41 5.22 -3.65 -4.55
C GLN A 41 4.21 -4.60 -5.23
N PRO A 42 3.57 -5.56 -4.53
CA PRO A 42 2.64 -6.50 -5.18
C PRO A 42 1.45 -5.80 -5.87
N PHE A 43 0.97 -4.70 -5.27
CA PHE A 43 -0.09 -3.89 -5.84
C PHE A 43 0.39 -3.12 -7.07
N MET A 44 1.58 -2.53 -7.00
CA MET A 44 2.16 -1.80 -8.13
C MET A 44 2.46 -2.74 -9.30
N ASP A 45 2.96 -3.96 -9.05
CA ASP A 45 3.19 -4.99 -10.07
C ASP A 45 1.88 -5.38 -10.77
N ALA A 46 0.82 -5.63 -10.00
CA ALA A 46 -0.49 -6.01 -10.54
C ALA A 46 -1.13 -4.89 -11.39
N LEU A 47 -1.04 -3.64 -10.92
CA LEU A 47 -1.50 -2.47 -11.69
C LEU A 47 -0.68 -2.26 -12.97
N SER A 48 0.64 -2.42 -12.88
CA SER A 48 1.55 -2.27 -14.01
C SER A 48 1.28 -3.31 -15.09
N ALA A 49 1.09 -4.58 -14.71
CA ALA A 49 0.74 -5.66 -15.61
C ALA A 49 -0.64 -5.46 -16.27
N LEU A 50 -1.59 -4.86 -15.55
CA LEU A 50 -2.89 -4.50 -16.12
C LEU A 50 -2.76 -3.33 -17.11
N TYR A 51 -2.02 -2.28 -16.75
CA TYR A 51 -1.85 -1.08 -17.56
C TYR A 51 -1.11 -1.36 -18.88
N ALA A 52 -0.10 -2.26 -18.85
CA ALA A 52 0.65 -2.68 -20.04
C ALA A 52 -0.21 -3.33 -21.14
N LYS A 53 -1.45 -3.74 -20.84
CA LYS A 53 -2.42 -4.21 -21.85
C LYS A 53 -3.02 -3.09 -22.69
N TYR A 54 -2.98 -1.86 -22.18
CA TYR A 54 -3.64 -0.70 -22.75
C TYR A 54 -2.65 0.32 -23.32
N GLU A 55 -1.44 0.38 -22.78
CA GLU A 55 -0.42 1.36 -23.15
C GLU A 55 0.95 0.68 -23.31
N PRO A 56 1.76 1.07 -24.32
CA PRO A 56 3.08 0.49 -24.57
C PRO A 56 4.15 1.07 -23.64
N VAL A 57 3.93 0.96 -22.33
CA VAL A 57 4.81 1.45 -21.26
C VAL A 57 5.23 0.28 -20.37
N GLU A 58 6.52 0.20 -20.08
CA GLU A 58 7.03 -0.71 -19.05
C GLU A 58 7.17 0.02 -17.73
N ILE A 59 6.57 -0.53 -16.68
CA ILE A 59 6.75 -0.05 -15.32
C ILE A 59 7.55 -1.11 -14.57
N SER A 60 8.83 -0.81 -14.33
CA SER A 60 9.74 -1.69 -13.60
C SER A 60 9.61 -1.43 -12.10
N VAL A 61 9.14 -2.42 -11.33
CA VAL A 61 8.87 -2.27 -9.90
C VAL A 61 9.95 -2.93 -9.06
N GLN A 62 10.51 -2.18 -8.11
CA GLN A 62 11.56 -2.64 -7.21
C GLN A 62 11.19 -2.43 -5.75
N ALA A 63 11.46 -3.44 -4.92
CA ALA A 63 11.41 -3.30 -3.46
C ALA A 63 12.56 -2.42 -2.93
N GLY A 64 12.47 -2.03 -1.67
CA GLY A 64 13.49 -1.22 -0.99
C GLY A 64 13.03 -0.49 0.28
N GLY A 65 11.75 -0.57 0.64
CA GLY A 65 11.17 0.14 1.79
C GLY A 65 10.74 1.58 1.47
N SER A 66 9.77 2.10 2.23
CA SER A 66 9.20 3.44 2.00
C SER A 66 10.25 4.54 2.00
N THR A 67 11.19 4.50 2.96
CA THR A 67 12.28 5.48 3.08
C THR A 67 13.18 5.53 1.85
N SER A 68 13.52 4.35 1.29
CA SER A 68 14.30 4.27 0.06
C SER A 68 13.50 4.75 -1.15
N GLY A 69 12.20 4.47 -1.22
CA GLY A 69 11.33 4.93 -2.29
C GLY A 69 11.28 6.46 -2.34
N ILE A 70 11.03 7.10 -1.20
CA ILE A 70 11.01 8.56 -1.06
C ILE A 70 12.36 9.17 -1.47
N SER A 71 13.47 8.63 -0.96
CA SER A 71 14.81 9.16 -1.27
C SER A 71 15.18 8.97 -2.74
N SER A 72 14.78 7.85 -3.35
CA SER A 72 15.11 7.55 -4.75
C SER A 72 14.55 8.56 -5.76
N VAL A 73 13.39 9.16 -5.47
CA VAL A 73 12.79 10.23 -6.29
C VAL A 73 13.56 11.53 -6.11
N LEU A 74 13.92 11.88 -4.87
CA LEU A 74 14.71 13.09 -4.58
C LEU A 74 16.10 13.04 -5.19
N ASP A 75 16.70 11.86 -5.25
CA ASP A 75 18.00 11.61 -5.88
C ASP A 75 17.90 11.46 -7.41
N GLY A 76 16.68 11.43 -7.96
CA GLY A 76 16.43 11.26 -9.40
C GLY A 76 16.76 9.86 -9.94
N THR A 77 16.92 8.86 -9.07
CA THR A 77 17.26 7.47 -9.43
C THR A 77 16.04 6.61 -9.74
N SER A 78 14.84 7.07 -9.38
CA SER A 78 13.56 6.43 -9.71
C SER A 78 12.55 7.47 -10.16
N ASN A 79 11.63 7.06 -11.02
CA ASN A 79 10.56 7.91 -11.54
C ASN A 79 9.38 7.99 -10.58
N ILE A 80 9.08 6.87 -9.89
CA ILE A 80 8.06 6.81 -8.84
C ILE A 80 8.66 6.18 -7.57
N GLY A 81 8.48 6.84 -6.44
CA GLY A 81 8.76 6.33 -5.11
C GLY A 81 7.51 5.75 -4.48
N ASN A 82 7.51 4.45 -4.21
CA ASN A 82 6.40 3.76 -3.56
C ASN A 82 6.55 3.87 -2.03
N ALA A 83 5.52 4.32 -1.33
CA ALA A 83 5.53 4.44 0.13
C ALA A 83 4.22 3.95 0.76
N SER A 84 4.32 3.13 1.80
CA SER A 84 3.17 2.65 2.59
C SER A 84 2.87 3.53 3.80
N ARG A 85 3.28 4.80 3.74
CA ARG A 85 3.08 5.83 4.78
C ARG A 85 3.13 7.23 4.17
N SER A 86 2.74 8.22 4.96
CA SER A 86 2.98 9.62 4.60
C SER A 86 4.49 9.92 4.58
N PRO A 87 5.00 10.64 3.56
CA PRO A 87 6.38 11.11 3.56
C PRO A 87 6.63 12.27 4.53
N ARG A 88 5.57 12.85 5.13
CA ARG A 88 5.60 14.05 5.97
C ARG A 88 6.78 14.08 6.96
N ASP A 89 6.92 13.06 7.81
CA ASP A 89 7.95 13.05 8.86
C ASP A 89 9.36 13.03 8.29
N GLN A 90 9.57 12.31 7.17
CA GLN A 90 10.86 12.27 6.48
C GLN A 90 11.18 13.58 5.76
N VAL A 91 10.17 14.29 5.27
CA VAL A 91 10.34 15.55 4.54
C VAL A 91 10.54 16.73 5.46
N LEU A 92 9.74 16.83 6.53
CA LEU A 92 9.70 17.99 7.41
C LEU A 92 10.80 18.00 8.47
N VAL A 93 11.40 16.84 8.78
CA VAL A 93 12.49 16.76 9.77
C VAL A 93 13.79 17.41 9.29
N ASN A 94 14.00 17.52 7.97
CA ASN A 94 15.24 18.02 7.40
C ASN A 94 14.96 19.18 6.42
N PRO A 95 15.43 20.42 6.71
CA PRO A 95 15.24 21.57 5.82
C PRO A 95 15.78 21.35 4.40
N ARG A 96 16.86 20.57 4.23
CA ARG A 96 17.40 20.24 2.91
C ARG A 96 16.43 19.37 2.12
N THR A 97 15.86 18.34 2.74
CA THR A 97 14.85 17.47 2.12
C THR A 97 13.60 18.26 1.77
N THR A 98 13.15 19.15 2.67
CA THR A 98 12.05 20.08 2.40
C THR A 98 12.34 20.96 1.17
N GLN A 99 13.54 21.53 1.06
CA GLN A 99 13.90 22.36 -0.08
C GLN A 99 13.94 21.55 -1.39
N GLN A 100 14.56 20.37 -1.38
CA GLN A 100 14.57 19.47 -2.54
C GLN A 100 13.16 19.08 -2.99
N TRP A 101 12.24 18.85 -2.05
CA TRP A 101 10.83 18.53 -2.34
C TRP A 101 10.13 19.66 -3.11
N LYS A 102 10.42 20.91 -2.72
CA LYS A 102 9.90 22.12 -3.39
C LYS A 102 10.54 22.30 -4.76
N ASP A 103 11.87 22.19 -4.84
CA ASP A 103 12.62 22.40 -6.08
C ASP A 103 12.24 21.39 -7.17
N LEU A 104 11.90 20.15 -6.77
CA LEU A 104 11.47 19.09 -7.66
C LEU A 104 9.94 19.05 -7.90
N GLU A 105 9.20 19.99 -7.32
CA GLU A 105 7.74 20.06 -7.37
C GLU A 105 7.08 18.70 -7.10
N ILE A 106 7.55 18.00 -6.05
CA ILE A 106 7.11 16.63 -5.80
C ILE A 106 5.61 16.59 -5.51
N LYS A 107 4.94 15.61 -6.11
CA LYS A 107 3.55 15.24 -5.84
C LYS A 107 3.49 13.85 -5.22
N THR A 108 2.67 13.73 -4.18
CA THR A 108 2.25 12.46 -3.60
C THR A 108 0.83 12.13 -4.08
N ALA A 109 0.68 11.05 -4.83
CA ALA A 109 -0.62 10.50 -5.21
C ALA A 109 -0.90 9.24 -4.37
N THR A 110 -1.90 9.29 -3.49
CA THR A 110 -2.38 8.10 -2.81
C THR A 110 -3.22 7.28 -3.77
N LEU A 111 -2.88 6.01 -3.91
CA LEU A 111 -3.54 5.07 -4.82
C LEU A 111 -4.58 4.23 -4.10
N ALA A 112 -4.27 3.80 -2.88
CA ALA A 112 -5.14 2.94 -2.10
C ALA A 112 -4.99 3.19 -0.60
N LYS A 113 -5.95 2.66 0.15
CA LYS A 113 -5.85 2.41 1.58
C LYS A 113 -5.51 0.94 1.84
N ASP A 114 -4.65 0.71 2.81
CA ASP A 114 -4.52 -0.57 3.49
C ASP A 114 -4.93 -0.37 4.95
N ALA A 115 -5.45 -1.42 5.59
CA ALA A 115 -5.82 -1.41 6.99
C ALA A 115 -5.13 -2.57 7.70
N ILE A 116 -4.77 -2.39 8.96
CA ILE A 116 -4.14 -3.42 9.78
C ILE A 116 -5.16 -3.95 10.76
N ALA A 117 -5.20 -5.26 10.95
CA ALA A 117 -5.98 -5.87 12.02
C ALA A 117 -5.19 -6.97 12.71
N VAL A 118 -5.56 -7.24 13.96
CA VAL A 118 -4.97 -8.31 14.77
C VAL A 118 -5.90 -9.51 14.71
N ILE A 119 -5.35 -10.68 14.43
CA ILE A 119 -6.02 -11.95 14.66
C ILE A 119 -5.45 -12.61 15.90
N TYR A 120 -6.28 -13.37 16.60
CA TYR A 120 -5.89 -14.02 17.84
C TYR A 120 -6.63 -15.32 18.09
N LYS A 121 -6.03 -16.18 18.92
CA LYS A 121 -6.67 -17.38 19.44
C LYS A 121 -7.41 -17.06 20.73
N LYS A 122 -8.73 -17.01 20.67
CA LYS A 122 -9.59 -16.77 21.85
C LYS A 122 -9.81 -18.04 22.68
N PRO A 123 -10.19 -17.91 23.96
CA PRO A 123 -10.74 -19.02 24.74
C PRO A 123 -11.99 -19.61 24.06
N ALA A 124 -12.15 -20.93 24.08
CA ALA A 124 -13.21 -21.62 23.33
C ALA A 124 -14.63 -21.11 23.66
N ASN A 125 -14.88 -20.82 24.94
CA ASN A 125 -16.21 -20.42 25.44
C ASN A 125 -16.46 -18.90 25.42
N ALA A 126 -15.46 -18.10 25.02
CA ALA A 126 -15.60 -16.65 25.02
C ALA A 126 -16.12 -16.14 23.66
N SER A 127 -16.93 -15.07 23.69
CA SER A 127 -17.38 -14.38 22.47
C SER A 127 -16.26 -13.47 21.95
N SER A 128 -16.04 -13.41 20.64
CA SER A 128 -15.06 -12.48 20.08
C SER A 128 -15.47 -11.02 20.26
N ASN A 129 -16.77 -10.72 20.39
CA ASN A 129 -17.28 -9.37 20.69
C ASN A 129 -16.86 -8.85 22.07
N ASP A 130 -16.47 -9.74 22.98
CA ASP A 130 -16.03 -9.37 24.32
C ASP A 130 -14.55 -8.94 24.34
N PHE A 131 -13.82 -9.14 23.24
CA PHE A 131 -12.40 -8.76 23.14
C PHE A 131 -12.23 -7.54 22.23
N TYR A 132 -11.59 -6.50 22.77
CA TYR A 132 -11.27 -5.33 21.97
C TYR A 132 -10.02 -4.59 22.47
N VAL A 133 -9.44 -3.83 21.53
CA VAL A 133 -8.42 -2.82 21.82
C VAL A 133 -9.04 -1.41 21.77
N ASP A 134 -8.65 -0.57 22.71
CA ASP A 134 -9.05 0.84 22.79
C ASP A 134 -7.86 1.72 23.23
N ALA A 135 -8.11 3.02 23.42
CA ALA A 135 -7.09 3.98 23.83
C ALA A 135 -6.47 3.69 25.22
N ASN A 136 -7.16 2.92 26.08
CA ASN A 136 -6.72 2.64 27.44
C ASN A 136 -5.85 1.38 27.53
N ASN A 137 -6.03 0.41 26.64
CA ASN A 137 -5.30 -0.86 26.68
C ASN A 137 -4.33 -1.10 25.52
N ILE A 138 -4.33 -0.26 24.46
CA ILE A 138 -3.42 -0.47 23.32
C ILE A 138 -1.93 -0.43 23.68
N SER A 139 -1.52 0.37 24.68
CA SER A 139 -0.13 0.37 25.15
C SER A 139 0.30 -1.01 25.64
N LYS A 140 -0.59 -1.74 26.33
CA LYS A 140 -0.34 -3.13 26.76
C LYS A 140 -0.21 -4.08 25.57
N LEU A 141 -0.96 -3.84 24.48
CA LEU A 141 -0.84 -4.65 23.26
C LEU A 141 0.56 -4.48 22.66
N TYR A 142 1.03 -3.23 22.60
CA TYR A 142 2.38 -2.93 22.16
C TYR A 142 3.46 -3.51 23.09
N ASP A 143 3.28 -3.41 24.40
CA ASP A 143 4.19 -4.04 25.38
C ASP A 143 4.27 -5.56 25.22
N ALA A 144 3.13 -6.20 24.93
CA ALA A 144 3.08 -7.63 24.62
C ALA A 144 3.95 -7.91 23.39
N PHE A 145 3.68 -7.23 22.27
CA PHE A 145 4.42 -7.42 21.01
C PHE A 145 5.90 -7.02 21.08
N ALA A 146 6.29 -6.13 21.98
CA ALA A 146 7.69 -5.84 22.25
C ALA A 146 8.40 -7.02 22.97
N GLY A 147 7.66 -7.83 23.75
CA GLY A 147 8.10 -9.14 24.19
C GLY A 147 8.95 -9.18 25.46
N PHE A 148 9.15 -8.05 26.14
CA PHE A 148 9.95 -7.99 27.38
C PHE A 148 9.17 -8.39 28.63
N ASN A 149 7.86 -8.20 28.61
CA ASN A 149 6.97 -8.50 29.74
C ASN A 149 5.86 -9.47 29.29
N HIS A 150 5.28 -10.20 30.23
CA HIS A 150 4.01 -10.89 30.00
C HIS A 150 2.86 -9.90 30.14
N VAL A 151 1.91 -9.97 29.23
CA VAL A 151 0.67 -9.18 29.26
C VAL A 151 -0.49 -10.15 29.26
N SER A 152 -1.46 -9.93 30.15
CA SER A 152 -2.60 -10.81 30.28
C SER A 152 -3.56 -10.64 29.11
N LEU A 153 -4.12 -11.74 28.60
CA LEU A 153 -5.20 -11.69 27.63
C LEU A 153 -6.45 -11.01 28.21
N SER A 154 -6.65 -11.10 29.53
CA SER A 154 -7.80 -10.48 30.22
C SER A 154 -7.76 -8.95 30.18
N ASP A 155 -6.61 -8.33 29.92
CA ASP A 155 -6.51 -6.87 29.72
C ASP A 155 -7.28 -6.37 28.47
N PHE A 156 -7.69 -7.31 27.61
CA PHE A 156 -8.43 -7.05 26.38
C PHE A 156 -9.85 -7.63 26.42
N TYR A 157 -10.24 -8.28 27.52
CA TYR A 157 -11.54 -8.93 27.67
C TYR A 157 -12.46 -8.11 28.57
N PHE A 158 -13.69 -7.89 28.10
CA PHE A 158 -14.70 -7.08 28.78
C PHE A 158 -16.07 -7.76 28.82
N GLY A 159 -16.10 -9.08 28.69
CA GLY A 159 -17.31 -9.88 28.88
C GLY A 159 -17.55 -10.20 30.35
N ASN A 160 -18.67 -10.87 30.62
CA ASN A 160 -19.13 -11.13 31.99
C ASN A 160 -18.63 -12.45 32.58
N GLN A 161 -17.88 -13.27 31.81
CA GLN A 161 -17.41 -14.57 32.27
C GLN A 161 -15.98 -14.47 32.79
N GLU A 162 -15.65 -15.25 33.82
CA GLU A 162 -14.27 -15.35 34.26
C GLU A 162 -13.45 -16.09 33.20
N LEU A 163 -12.32 -15.50 32.79
CA LEU A 163 -11.39 -16.12 31.86
C LEU A 163 -10.26 -16.82 32.59
N PRO A 164 -9.70 -17.91 32.02
CA PRO A 164 -8.41 -18.41 32.44
C PRO A 164 -7.34 -17.32 32.38
N ASN A 165 -6.36 -17.39 33.27
CA ASN A 165 -5.24 -16.45 33.32
C ASN A 165 -4.21 -16.76 32.22
N ASP A 166 -4.62 -16.58 30.96
CA ASP A 166 -3.78 -16.75 29.78
C ASP A 166 -3.02 -15.45 29.46
N ASN A 167 -1.76 -15.59 29.07
CA ASN A 167 -0.95 -14.47 28.58
C ASN A 167 -1.03 -14.35 27.06
N ILE A 168 -0.79 -13.15 26.55
CA ILE A 168 -0.58 -12.94 25.11
C ILE A 168 0.72 -13.63 24.68
N VAL A 169 0.65 -14.32 23.54
CA VAL A 169 1.80 -14.91 22.83
C VAL A 169 1.93 -14.21 21.47
N PRO A 170 2.75 -13.16 21.36
CA PRO A 170 2.79 -12.32 20.17
C PRO A 170 3.67 -12.92 19.08
N PHE A 171 3.17 -12.85 17.85
CA PHE A 171 3.88 -13.17 16.63
C PHE A 171 4.07 -11.89 15.81
N ALA A 172 5.31 -11.42 15.71
CA ALA A 172 5.65 -10.14 15.07
C ALA A 172 6.51 -10.36 13.82
N ARG A 173 6.59 -9.37 12.94
CA ARG A 173 7.45 -9.40 11.75
C ARG A 173 8.91 -9.27 12.16
N SER A 174 9.78 -10.12 11.62
CA SER A 174 11.23 -9.96 11.82
C SER A 174 11.71 -8.58 11.34
N GLY A 175 12.60 -7.94 12.11
CA GLY A 175 13.11 -6.60 11.82
C GLY A 175 12.17 -5.42 12.17
N ALA A 176 10.97 -5.71 12.68
CA ALA A 176 10.03 -4.70 13.19
C ALA A 176 9.73 -3.58 12.16
N ALA A 177 9.38 -2.38 12.62
CA ALA A 177 9.03 -1.27 11.71
C ALA A 177 10.19 -0.80 10.81
N SER A 178 11.45 -1.04 11.20
CA SER A 178 12.62 -0.67 10.39
C SER A 178 12.73 -1.43 9.07
N VAL A 179 12.18 -2.66 9.01
CA VAL A 179 12.23 -3.54 7.84
C VAL A 179 10.83 -3.78 7.27
N SER A 180 9.83 -3.93 8.13
CA SER A 180 8.48 -4.35 7.75
C SER A 180 7.52 -3.17 7.69
N GLY A 181 6.97 -2.90 6.51
CA GLY A 181 5.94 -1.88 6.36
C GLY A 181 4.67 -2.21 7.16
N THR A 182 4.33 -3.50 7.28
CA THR A 182 3.15 -3.94 8.05
C THR A 182 3.37 -3.75 9.55
N ALA A 183 4.58 -3.99 10.06
CA ALA A 183 4.93 -3.68 11.46
C ALA A 183 4.95 -2.17 11.72
N GLU A 184 5.45 -1.37 10.78
CA GLU A 184 5.40 0.09 10.83
C GLU A 184 3.94 0.56 10.95
N ALA A 185 3.05 0.04 10.09
CA ALA A 185 1.63 0.36 10.12
C ALA A 185 0.95 -0.06 11.44
N PHE A 186 1.31 -1.23 11.96
CA PHE A 186 0.87 -1.68 13.28
C PHE A 186 1.27 -0.66 14.37
N LEU A 187 2.51 -0.18 14.39
CA LEU A 187 3.01 0.73 15.40
C LEU A 187 2.47 2.18 15.27
N HIS A 188 2.33 2.71 14.07
CA HIS A 188 2.09 4.15 13.86
C HIS A 188 0.62 4.52 13.64
N ASN A 189 -0.17 3.62 13.07
CA ASN A 189 -1.41 4.03 12.42
C ASN A 189 -2.68 3.65 13.19
N SER A 190 -2.59 3.16 14.42
CA SER A 190 -3.79 2.69 15.14
C SER A 190 -4.82 3.78 15.37
N GLY A 191 -4.40 5.03 15.58
CA GLY A 191 -5.31 6.13 15.90
C GLY A 191 -5.92 6.04 17.32
N LEU A 192 -5.35 5.20 18.19
CA LEU A 192 -5.76 5.03 19.60
C LEU A 192 -4.77 5.65 20.59
N ILE A 193 -3.50 5.80 20.21
CA ILE A 193 -2.46 6.27 21.11
C ILE A 193 -1.41 7.07 20.34
N LYS A 194 -0.79 8.03 21.02
CA LYS A 194 0.43 8.68 20.55
C LYS A 194 1.65 7.90 21.05
N GLN A 195 2.70 7.82 20.24
CA GLN A 195 3.87 6.99 20.56
C GLN A 195 4.68 7.50 21.76
N ASP A 196 4.58 8.78 22.10
CA ASP A 196 5.17 9.37 23.30
C ASP A 196 4.57 8.81 24.61
N GLN A 197 3.47 8.07 24.52
CA GLN A 197 2.84 7.37 25.64
C GLN A 197 3.38 5.94 25.83
N LEU A 198 4.23 5.44 24.92
CA LEU A 198 4.89 4.14 25.05
C LEU A 198 6.19 4.25 25.84
N THR A 199 6.55 3.19 26.55
CA THR A 199 7.88 3.13 27.17
C THR A 199 8.96 3.12 26.08
N LYS A 200 10.13 3.69 26.38
CA LYS A 200 11.25 3.68 25.45
C LYS A 200 11.64 2.25 25.03
N GLN A 201 11.64 1.30 25.96
CA GLN A 201 11.98 -0.10 25.67
C GLN A 201 10.99 -0.73 24.68
N THR A 202 9.69 -0.50 24.87
CA THR A 202 8.64 -0.96 23.95
C THR A 202 8.80 -0.33 22.57
N LEU A 203 8.99 0.99 22.52
CA LEU A 203 9.12 1.72 21.28
C LEU A 203 10.38 1.29 20.49
N ASP A 204 11.53 1.19 21.16
CA ASP A 204 12.80 0.80 20.53
C ASP A 204 12.70 -0.60 19.89
N ALA A 205 12.05 -1.57 20.54
CA ALA A 205 11.85 -2.90 19.97
C ALA A 205 10.85 -2.92 18.80
N LEU A 206 9.71 -2.23 18.93
CA LEU A 206 8.72 -2.17 17.85
C LEU A 206 9.22 -1.35 16.64
N GLN A 207 10.14 -0.40 16.85
CA GLN A 207 10.83 0.32 15.79
C GLN A 207 11.94 -0.50 15.13
N GLY A 208 12.46 -1.53 15.82
CA GLY A 208 13.60 -2.33 15.35
C GLY A 208 14.96 -1.69 15.66
N ILE A 209 15.01 -0.78 16.63
CA ILE A 209 16.25 -0.24 17.20
C ILE A 209 16.93 -1.30 18.07
N THR A 210 16.13 -2.10 18.78
CA THR A 210 16.58 -3.29 19.50
C THR A 210 15.80 -4.51 19.03
N ASP A 211 16.34 -5.71 19.29
CA ASP A 211 15.57 -6.93 19.10
C ASP A 211 14.34 -6.95 20.02
N TYR A 212 13.32 -7.72 19.62
CA TYR A 212 12.21 -8.04 20.50
C TYR A 212 12.68 -8.83 21.72
N GLY A 213 11.95 -8.70 22.82
CA GLY A 213 12.13 -9.54 24.00
C GLY A 213 11.73 -10.99 23.73
N ILE A 214 12.15 -11.87 24.65
CA ILE A 214 12.06 -13.34 24.52
C ILE A 214 10.63 -13.89 24.35
N ASN A 215 9.60 -13.10 24.70
CA ASN A 215 8.22 -13.53 24.60
C ASN A 215 7.65 -13.37 23.18
N THR A 216 8.28 -12.56 22.31
CA THR A 216 7.82 -12.35 20.94
C THR A 216 8.43 -13.37 20.00
N ILE A 217 7.57 -14.01 19.20
CA ILE A 217 7.96 -14.97 18.17
C ILE A 217 8.02 -14.22 16.83
N THR A 218 9.17 -14.23 16.17
CA THR A 218 9.30 -13.55 14.87
C THR A 218 8.77 -14.39 13.71
N THR A 219 8.24 -13.71 12.70
CA THR A 219 7.65 -14.28 11.48
C THR A 219 8.24 -13.65 10.22
N GLY A 220 7.86 -14.15 9.04
CA GLY A 220 8.28 -13.61 7.74
C GLY A 220 7.68 -12.24 7.41
N GLU A 221 7.99 -11.69 6.24
CA GLU A 221 7.59 -10.32 5.85
C GLU A 221 6.23 -10.26 5.14
N SER A 222 5.84 -11.31 4.42
CA SER A 222 4.56 -11.32 3.69
C SER A 222 3.38 -11.81 4.55
N ASN A 223 2.17 -11.28 4.31
CA ASN A 223 0.96 -11.75 5.01
C ASN A 223 0.77 -13.27 4.94
N VAL A 224 1.07 -13.88 3.80
CA VAL A 224 0.96 -15.33 3.59
C VAL A 224 1.96 -16.10 4.47
N GLU A 225 3.24 -15.70 4.48
CA GLU A 225 4.26 -16.38 5.28
C GLU A 225 3.96 -16.27 6.78
N THR A 226 3.62 -15.07 7.26
CA THR A 226 3.27 -14.88 8.67
C THR A 226 2.03 -15.66 9.05
N TYR A 227 0.98 -15.64 8.22
CA TYR A 227 -0.21 -16.42 8.53
C TYR A 227 0.06 -17.94 8.54
N ASN A 228 0.80 -18.46 7.56
CA ASN A 228 1.13 -19.89 7.50
C ASN A 228 2.02 -20.34 8.67
N PHE A 229 2.94 -19.48 9.10
CA PHE A 229 3.74 -19.74 10.29
C PHE A 229 2.88 -19.64 11.56
N PHE A 230 2.07 -18.61 11.68
CA PHE A 230 1.18 -18.37 12.81
C PHE A 230 0.21 -19.54 13.00
N LYS A 231 -0.56 -19.94 11.98
CA LYS A 231 -1.53 -21.05 12.11
C LYS A 231 -0.90 -22.37 12.53
N THR A 232 0.34 -22.60 12.14
CA THR A 232 1.10 -23.82 12.47
C THR A 232 1.62 -23.80 13.91
N ASN A 233 1.94 -22.62 14.47
CA ASN A 233 2.67 -22.50 15.73
C ASN A 233 1.85 -21.86 16.88
N ALA A 234 0.76 -21.16 16.57
CA ALA A 234 -0.12 -20.48 17.53
C ALA A 234 -1.04 -21.47 18.25
N ARG A 235 -0.46 -22.34 19.08
CA ARG A 235 -1.18 -23.41 19.79
C ARG A 235 -1.89 -22.92 21.05
N LEU A 236 -1.34 -21.89 21.70
CA LEU A 236 -1.82 -21.37 22.98
C LEU A 236 -2.93 -20.33 22.79
N VAL A 237 -3.91 -20.32 23.69
CA VAL A 237 -4.87 -19.21 23.82
C VAL A 237 -4.08 -17.92 24.10
N GLY A 238 -4.52 -16.80 23.55
CA GLY A 238 -3.79 -15.54 23.60
C GLY A 238 -2.70 -15.40 22.55
N SER A 239 -2.46 -16.40 21.68
CA SER A 239 -1.59 -16.21 20.52
C SER A 239 -2.16 -15.13 19.60
N MET A 240 -1.36 -14.13 19.23
CA MET A 240 -1.79 -12.98 18.40
C MET A 240 -0.80 -12.67 17.28
N THR A 241 -1.29 -12.22 16.13
CA THR A 241 -0.49 -11.61 15.06
C THR A 241 -1.25 -10.49 14.38
N TYR A 242 -0.53 -9.53 13.79
CA TYR A 242 -1.12 -8.50 12.93
C TYR A 242 -0.91 -8.81 11.45
N LEU A 243 -1.91 -8.51 10.62
CA LEU A 243 -1.90 -8.68 9.16
C LEU A 243 -2.65 -7.52 8.49
N SER A 244 -2.51 -7.39 7.18
CA SER A 244 -3.46 -6.56 6.42
C SER A 244 -4.90 -7.09 6.61
N LEU A 245 -5.83 -6.19 6.89
CA LEU A 245 -7.24 -6.49 7.06
C LEU A 245 -7.82 -7.09 5.79
N GLY A 246 -7.48 -6.60 4.60
CA GLY A 246 -8.00 -7.19 3.37
C GLY A 246 -7.50 -8.62 3.14
N PHE A 247 -6.25 -8.92 3.53
CA PHE A 247 -5.79 -10.31 3.56
C PHE A 247 -6.63 -11.16 4.52
N ILE A 248 -6.91 -10.65 5.72
CA ILE A 248 -7.76 -11.36 6.70
C ILE A 248 -9.16 -11.60 6.12
N LEU A 249 -9.80 -10.58 5.55
CA LEU A 249 -11.16 -10.68 5.03
C LEU A 249 -11.25 -11.65 3.84
N ASN A 250 -10.28 -11.62 2.92
CA ASN A 250 -10.20 -12.57 1.80
C ASN A 250 -10.01 -14.03 2.24
N ASN A 251 -9.52 -14.25 3.46
CA ASN A 251 -9.25 -15.58 4.02
C ASN A 251 -10.05 -15.85 5.31
N LEU A 252 -11.12 -15.08 5.57
CA LEU A 252 -11.77 -15.05 6.88
C LEU A 252 -12.33 -16.40 7.30
N GLU A 253 -12.95 -17.11 6.36
CA GLU A 253 -13.50 -18.45 6.62
C GLU A 253 -12.38 -19.43 7.02
N MET A 254 -11.25 -19.41 6.30
CA MET A 254 -10.08 -20.22 6.64
C MET A 254 -9.52 -19.85 8.02
N ILE A 255 -9.38 -18.56 8.32
CA ILE A 255 -8.88 -18.03 9.60
C ILE A 255 -9.75 -18.50 10.77
N LYS A 256 -11.08 -18.43 10.60
CA LYS A 256 -12.03 -18.90 11.62
C LYS A 256 -11.99 -20.42 11.79
N ASN A 257 -11.89 -21.17 10.69
CA ASN A 257 -11.77 -22.64 10.73
C ASN A 257 -10.46 -23.10 11.39
N ASP A 258 -9.38 -22.32 11.24
CA ASP A 258 -8.11 -22.54 11.93
C ASP A 258 -8.15 -22.15 13.43
N GLY A 259 -9.29 -21.62 13.90
CA GLY A 259 -9.55 -21.33 15.32
C GLY A 259 -9.14 -19.94 15.77
N PHE A 260 -9.01 -18.99 14.85
CA PHE A 260 -8.66 -17.60 15.14
C PHE A 260 -9.83 -16.65 14.88
N ASP A 261 -9.89 -15.58 15.66
CA ASP A 261 -10.85 -14.48 15.48
C ASP A 261 -10.10 -13.16 15.25
N ILE A 262 -10.83 -12.15 14.77
CA ILE A 262 -10.31 -10.79 14.63
C ILE A 262 -10.53 -10.05 15.94
N LEU A 263 -9.51 -9.38 16.46
CA LEU A 263 -9.62 -8.52 17.62
C LEU A 263 -10.41 -7.27 17.26
N ASN A 264 -11.48 -6.99 18.01
CA ASN A 264 -12.29 -5.80 17.76
C ASN A 264 -11.59 -4.54 18.25
N TYR A 265 -12.14 -3.41 17.86
CA TYR A 265 -11.58 -2.10 18.09
C TYR A 265 -12.68 -1.22 18.69
N LYS A 266 -12.37 -0.42 19.72
CA LYS A 266 -13.39 0.40 20.41
C LYS A 266 -12.98 1.86 20.45
N ILE A 267 -13.89 2.73 20.00
CA ILE A 267 -13.76 4.19 20.06
C ILE A 267 -15.05 4.76 20.63
N ASN A 268 -14.95 5.70 21.57
CA ASN A 268 -16.10 6.44 22.11
C ASN A 268 -17.28 5.54 22.51
N ASP A 269 -16.98 4.45 23.20
CA ASP A 269 -17.93 3.40 23.61
C ASP A 269 -18.60 2.57 22.51
N GLN A 270 -18.25 2.79 21.25
CA GLN A 270 -18.72 1.99 20.13
C GLN A 270 -17.73 0.86 19.82
N LEU A 271 -18.23 -0.37 19.85
CA LEU A 271 -17.49 -1.54 19.38
C LEU A 271 -17.51 -1.56 17.85
N ILE A 272 -16.34 -1.64 17.25
CA ILE A 272 -16.10 -1.58 15.81
C ILE A 272 -15.47 -2.91 15.39
N ILE A 273 -16.18 -3.64 14.54
CA ILE A 273 -15.69 -4.88 13.94
C ILE A 273 -14.88 -4.50 12.69
N PRO A 274 -13.59 -4.86 12.61
CA PRO A 274 -12.76 -4.51 11.46
C PRO A 274 -13.34 -5.06 10.15
N SER A 275 -13.68 -4.16 9.22
CA SER A 275 -14.24 -4.48 7.90
C SER A 275 -13.94 -3.39 6.87
N ILE A 276 -14.12 -3.70 5.59
CA ILE A 276 -14.01 -2.71 4.49
C ILE A 276 -14.96 -1.54 4.74
N GLN A 277 -16.18 -1.81 5.21
CA GLN A 277 -17.18 -0.78 5.49
C GLN A 277 -16.72 0.16 6.60
N THR A 278 -16.28 -0.37 7.73
CA THR A 278 -15.83 0.47 8.87
C THR A 278 -14.57 1.29 8.55
N VAL A 279 -13.70 0.79 7.67
CA VAL A 279 -12.57 1.59 7.16
C VAL A 279 -13.04 2.68 6.20
N THR A 280 -14.00 2.37 5.34
CA THR A 280 -14.57 3.33 4.37
C THR A 280 -15.29 4.47 5.08
N ASP A 281 -16.02 4.16 6.15
CA ASP A 281 -16.74 5.15 6.97
C ASP A 281 -15.83 5.91 7.95
N GLY A 282 -14.56 5.51 8.06
CA GLY A 282 -13.57 6.14 8.93
C GLY A 282 -13.73 5.83 10.42
N THR A 283 -14.55 4.85 10.79
CA THR A 283 -14.72 4.42 12.19
C THR A 283 -13.56 3.52 12.62
N TYR A 284 -13.10 2.63 11.74
CA TYR A 284 -11.86 1.87 11.95
C TYR A 284 -10.66 2.64 11.39
N ARG A 285 -9.74 3.05 12.27
CA ARG A 285 -8.68 4.02 11.93
C ARG A 285 -7.28 3.43 11.87
N TRP A 286 -7.12 2.11 12.01
CA TRP A 286 -5.82 1.46 11.85
C TRP A 286 -5.44 1.32 10.37
N VAL A 287 -5.23 2.46 9.71
CA VAL A 287 -5.18 2.58 8.24
C VAL A 287 -3.93 3.31 7.78
N ARG A 288 -3.40 2.94 6.62
CA ARG A 288 -2.22 3.57 6.00
C ARG A 288 -2.43 3.83 4.51
N PRO A 289 -1.76 4.86 3.95
CA PRO A 289 -1.80 5.13 2.52
C PRO A 289 -0.85 4.22 1.76
N TYR A 290 -1.23 3.87 0.54
CA TYR A 290 -0.30 3.41 -0.49
C TYR A 290 -0.08 4.56 -1.47
N ASN A 291 1.09 5.18 -1.37
CA ASN A 291 1.47 6.39 -2.10
C ASN A 291 2.40 6.07 -3.26
N ALA A 292 2.17 6.74 -4.39
CA ALA A 292 3.11 6.94 -5.49
C ALA A 292 3.60 8.39 -5.45
N ILE A 293 4.91 8.57 -5.29
CA ILE A 293 5.57 9.88 -5.14
C ILE A 293 6.42 10.14 -6.38
N PHE A 294 6.29 11.30 -7.01
CA PHE A 294 7.01 11.63 -8.23
C PHE A 294 7.21 13.13 -8.40
N SER A 295 8.22 13.53 -9.18
CA SER A 295 8.51 14.93 -9.50
C SER A 295 7.63 15.44 -10.65
N LEU A 296 7.00 16.61 -10.47
CA LEU A 296 6.29 17.30 -11.55
C LEU A 296 7.25 18.14 -12.42
N SER A 297 8.42 18.48 -11.92
CA SER A 297 9.49 19.16 -12.66
C SER A 297 10.42 18.17 -13.39
N ASN A 298 9.93 16.97 -13.72
CA ASN A 298 10.76 15.94 -14.34
C ASN A 298 11.29 16.42 -15.70
N LYS A 299 12.60 16.29 -15.93
CA LYS A 299 13.27 16.76 -17.16
C LYS A 299 12.89 15.96 -18.41
N ASP A 300 12.26 14.79 -18.24
CA ASP A 300 11.76 13.93 -19.31
C ASP A 300 10.22 14.01 -19.37
N ASP A 301 9.71 14.88 -20.25
CA ASP A 301 8.28 15.11 -20.43
C ASP A 301 7.51 13.83 -20.83
N ASN A 302 8.15 12.92 -21.59
CA ASN A 302 7.52 11.67 -21.99
C ASN A 302 7.29 10.78 -20.77
N LYS A 303 8.28 10.65 -19.89
CA LYS A 303 8.12 9.89 -18.65
C LYS A 303 7.08 10.51 -17.74
N LEU A 304 7.09 11.83 -17.57
CA LEU A 304 6.09 12.51 -16.75
C LEU A 304 4.68 12.28 -17.28
N ASN A 305 4.49 12.38 -18.60
CA ASN A 305 3.19 12.10 -19.22
C ASN A 305 2.76 10.64 -19.01
N SER A 306 3.66 9.67 -19.18
CA SER A 306 3.34 8.27 -18.90
C SER A 306 2.98 8.01 -17.43
N ILE A 307 3.66 8.68 -16.47
CA ILE A 307 3.29 8.63 -15.05
C ILE A 307 1.88 9.20 -14.84
N LYS A 308 1.60 10.39 -15.40
CA LYS A 308 0.27 11.02 -15.29
C LYS A 308 -0.84 10.11 -15.84
N GLN A 309 -0.61 9.48 -16.98
CA GLN A 309 -1.57 8.55 -17.58
C GLN A 309 -1.75 7.28 -16.75
N PHE A 310 -0.68 6.72 -16.18
CA PHE A 310 -0.77 5.59 -15.26
C PHE A 310 -1.60 5.94 -14.02
N ILE A 311 -1.34 7.08 -13.39
CA ILE A 311 -2.12 7.54 -12.22
C ILE A 311 -3.59 7.78 -12.59
N LYS A 312 -3.88 8.38 -13.76
CA LYS A 312 -5.26 8.56 -14.25
C LYS A 312 -5.95 7.24 -14.53
N PHE A 313 -5.23 6.30 -15.13
CA PHE A 313 -5.71 4.96 -15.37
C PHE A 313 -6.11 4.29 -14.04
N THR A 314 -5.26 4.37 -13.02
CA THR A 314 -5.52 3.74 -11.72
C THR A 314 -6.67 4.39 -10.95
N LEU A 315 -6.73 5.73 -10.91
CA LEU A 315 -7.64 6.45 -10.01
C LEU A 315 -8.95 6.92 -10.66
N PHE A 316 -8.94 7.18 -11.97
CA PHE A 316 -9.99 7.96 -12.62
C PHE A 316 -10.58 7.31 -13.87
N ASN A 317 -10.18 6.09 -14.23
CA ASN A 317 -10.70 5.42 -15.42
C ASN A 317 -12.21 5.13 -15.31
N GLN A 318 -12.96 5.57 -16.32
CA GLN A 318 -14.42 5.45 -16.38
C GLN A 318 -14.93 4.30 -17.24
N SER A 319 -14.05 3.62 -17.99
CA SER A 319 -14.47 2.44 -18.76
C SER A 319 -14.91 1.35 -17.80
N ALA A 320 -16.18 0.94 -17.87
CA ALA A 320 -16.76 -0.04 -16.95
C ALA A 320 -15.95 -1.35 -16.90
N ASP A 321 -15.48 -1.84 -18.05
CA ASP A 321 -14.69 -3.07 -18.15
C ASP A 321 -13.29 -2.92 -17.57
N ILE A 322 -12.66 -1.76 -17.76
CA ILE A 322 -11.33 -1.49 -17.22
C ILE A 322 -11.43 -1.26 -15.71
N LYS A 323 -12.40 -0.46 -15.27
CA LYS A 323 -12.65 -0.21 -13.85
C LYS A 323 -12.91 -1.51 -13.11
N LYS A 324 -13.70 -2.44 -13.66
CA LYS A 324 -13.90 -3.76 -13.05
C LYS A 324 -12.60 -4.55 -12.90
N GLN A 325 -11.68 -4.46 -13.86
CA GLN A 325 -10.37 -5.10 -13.76
C GLN A 325 -9.48 -4.42 -12.72
N ILE A 326 -9.51 -3.10 -12.63
CA ILE A 326 -8.81 -2.34 -11.58
C ILE A 326 -9.38 -2.73 -10.22
N ASP A 327 -10.70 -2.66 -10.01
CA ASP A 327 -11.37 -3.05 -8.76
C ASP A 327 -10.98 -4.48 -8.36
N LYS A 328 -10.82 -5.40 -9.32
CA LYS A 328 -10.35 -6.76 -9.05
C LYS A 328 -8.90 -6.81 -8.56
N VAL A 329 -8.03 -5.93 -9.05
CA VAL A 329 -6.67 -5.80 -8.50
C VAL A 329 -6.73 -5.36 -7.03
N TYR A 330 -7.54 -4.36 -6.68
CA TYR A 330 -7.70 -3.93 -5.29
C TYR A 330 -8.23 -5.07 -4.41
N GLU A 331 -9.28 -5.77 -4.85
CA GLU A 331 -9.88 -6.90 -4.13
C GLU A 331 -8.85 -8.01 -3.87
N LEU A 332 -8.12 -8.45 -4.90
CA LEU A 332 -7.11 -9.51 -4.78
C LEU A 332 -5.94 -9.12 -3.88
N GLN A 333 -5.58 -7.83 -3.84
CA GLN A 333 -4.54 -7.31 -2.96
C GLN A 333 -5.06 -6.97 -1.55
N GLY A 334 -6.37 -7.08 -1.30
CA GLY A 334 -6.97 -6.72 -0.02
C GLY A 334 -6.92 -5.21 0.27
N LEU A 335 -6.92 -4.38 -0.77
CA LEU A 335 -6.81 -2.94 -0.66
C LEU A 335 -8.17 -2.26 -0.82
N ILE A 336 -8.28 -1.08 -0.24
CA ILE A 336 -9.52 -0.32 -0.18
C ILE A 336 -9.37 0.90 -1.09
N LEU A 337 -10.37 1.10 -1.96
CA LEU A 337 -10.43 2.26 -2.84
C LEU A 337 -10.59 3.55 -2.02
N LEU A 338 -10.05 4.64 -2.55
CA LEU A 338 -10.27 5.97 -1.99
C LEU A 338 -11.71 6.42 -2.28
N SER A 339 -12.37 6.97 -1.28
CA SER A 339 -13.64 7.66 -1.43
C SER A 339 -13.48 8.97 -2.20
N ASP A 340 -14.58 9.51 -2.72
CA ASP A 340 -14.58 10.81 -3.39
C ASP A 340 -14.05 11.93 -2.50
N LYS A 341 -14.35 11.88 -1.19
CA LYS A 341 -13.84 12.84 -0.21
C LYS A 341 -12.32 12.77 -0.11
N GLU A 342 -11.76 11.56 -0.11
CA GLU A 342 -10.32 11.32 -0.04
C GLU A 342 -9.62 11.71 -1.34
N LEU A 343 -10.14 11.30 -2.50
CA LEU A 343 -9.62 11.70 -3.81
C LEU A 343 -9.54 13.22 -3.95
N LYS A 344 -10.58 13.95 -3.50
CA LYS A 344 -10.62 15.41 -3.51
C LYS A 344 -9.55 16.07 -2.64
N GLN A 345 -8.97 15.39 -1.64
CA GLN A 345 -7.87 15.96 -0.86
C GLN A 345 -6.63 16.24 -1.71
N MET A 346 -6.47 15.51 -2.81
CA MET A 346 -5.33 15.62 -3.74
C MET A 346 -5.55 16.66 -4.86
N PHE A 347 -6.66 17.40 -4.82
CA PHE A 347 -6.94 18.52 -5.74
C PHE A 347 -6.83 19.86 -5.01
N LEU A 348 -6.19 20.85 -5.63
CA LEU A 348 -6.16 22.21 -5.11
C LEU A 348 -7.48 22.94 -5.40
N LEU A 349 -8.50 22.65 -4.59
CA LEU A 349 -9.87 23.15 -4.79
C LEU A 349 -10.10 24.52 -4.13
N ASN A 350 -10.86 25.36 -4.83
CA ASN A 350 -11.53 26.52 -4.24
C ASN A 350 -12.99 26.17 -3.86
N ASP A 351 -13.70 27.09 -3.20
CA ASP A 351 -15.05 26.84 -2.68
C ASP A 351 -16.08 26.48 -3.77
N GLN A 352 -15.92 27.01 -4.98
CA GLN A 352 -16.85 26.76 -6.10
C GLN A 352 -16.75 25.33 -6.63
N LEU A 353 -15.59 24.69 -6.48
CA LEU A 353 -15.31 23.36 -7.04
C LEU A 353 -15.52 22.22 -6.03
N ARG A 354 -15.77 22.52 -4.74
CA ARG A 354 -15.87 21.49 -3.67
C ARG A 354 -17.00 20.47 -3.88
N ASN A 355 -18.07 20.90 -4.55
CA ASN A 355 -19.24 20.07 -4.80
C ASN A 355 -19.10 19.18 -6.04
N GLN A 356 -18.11 19.43 -6.90
CA GLN A 356 -17.84 18.54 -8.04
C GLN A 356 -17.31 17.19 -7.54
N SER A 357 -17.62 16.15 -8.29
CA SER A 357 -17.04 14.80 -8.14
C SER A 357 -15.57 14.79 -8.58
N PRO A 358 -14.74 13.86 -8.08
CA PRO A 358 -13.38 13.68 -8.59
C PRO A 358 -13.32 13.47 -10.10
N GLN A 359 -14.34 12.84 -10.69
CA GLN A 359 -14.46 12.57 -12.12
C GLN A 359 -14.69 13.86 -12.92
N GLU A 360 -15.56 14.75 -12.45
CA GLU A 360 -15.75 16.07 -13.08
C GLU A 360 -14.48 16.93 -12.94
N LEU A 361 -13.82 16.86 -11.79
CA LEU A 361 -12.59 17.61 -11.52
C LEU A 361 -11.45 17.16 -12.42
N ILE A 362 -11.21 15.87 -12.57
CA ILE A 362 -10.13 15.38 -13.45
C ILE A 362 -10.44 15.60 -14.93
N ALA A 363 -11.72 15.66 -15.33
CA ALA A 363 -12.11 15.92 -16.71
C ALA A 363 -12.00 17.40 -17.10
N ASN A 364 -12.40 18.31 -16.20
CA ASN A 364 -12.53 19.74 -16.51
C ASN A 364 -11.42 20.61 -15.89
N HIS A 365 -10.75 20.10 -14.86
CA HIS A 365 -9.82 20.84 -14.02
C HIS A 365 -8.59 19.99 -13.65
N GLU A 366 -8.11 19.17 -14.60
CA GLU A 366 -7.00 18.23 -14.43
C GLU A 366 -5.75 18.88 -13.81
N ASN A 367 -5.48 20.14 -14.18
CA ASN A 367 -4.36 20.91 -13.65
C ASN A 367 -4.40 21.12 -12.13
N LEU A 368 -5.58 21.04 -11.50
CA LEU A 368 -5.72 21.14 -10.04
C LEU A 368 -5.27 19.87 -9.32
N PHE A 369 -5.21 18.72 -10.02
CA PHE A 369 -4.64 17.49 -9.48
C PHE A 369 -3.12 17.48 -9.61
N TRP A 370 -2.58 17.92 -10.76
CA TRP A 370 -1.14 17.96 -11.03
C TRP A 370 -0.43 19.17 -10.43
N VAL A 371 -0.67 19.40 -9.15
CA VAL A 371 0.05 20.39 -8.34
C VAL A 371 0.98 19.69 -7.35
N SER A 372 2.05 20.38 -6.96
CA SER A 372 2.98 19.88 -5.96
C SER A 372 2.34 19.81 -4.57
N ASP A 373 2.89 18.98 -3.70
CA ASP A 373 2.46 18.86 -2.30
C ASP A 373 2.55 20.20 -1.53
N TYR A 374 3.51 21.05 -1.89
CA TYR A 374 3.72 22.37 -1.30
C TYR A 374 2.85 23.48 -1.91
N SER A 375 2.05 23.17 -2.92
CA SER A 375 1.02 24.09 -3.44
C SER A 375 -0.18 24.20 -2.49
N PHE A 376 -0.35 23.25 -1.57
CA PHE A 376 -1.40 23.25 -0.56
C PHE A 376 -1.01 24.07 0.68
N ASN A 377 -2.00 24.70 1.31
CA ASN A 377 -1.85 25.37 2.60
C ASN A 377 -2.97 24.92 3.58
N PRO A 378 -2.65 24.18 4.66
CA PRO A 378 -1.32 23.66 4.99
C PRO A 378 -0.80 22.66 3.93
N VAL A 379 0.51 22.41 3.91
CA VAL A 379 1.15 21.41 3.03
C VAL A 379 0.46 20.06 3.17
N LYS A 380 0.26 19.35 2.07
CA LYS A 380 -0.41 18.04 2.04
C LYS A 380 0.41 17.02 1.26
N PHE A 381 0.48 15.80 1.78
CA PHE A 381 1.19 14.69 1.15
C PHE A 381 0.20 13.56 0.81
N GLY A 382 -0.49 13.69 -0.31
CA GLY A 382 -1.55 12.77 -0.70
C GLY A 382 -2.79 12.89 0.19
N VAL A 383 -3.39 11.74 0.54
CA VAL A 383 -4.53 11.64 1.44
C VAL A 383 -4.05 11.44 2.89
N GLU A 384 -4.62 12.22 3.80
CA GLU A 384 -4.42 12.08 5.25
C GLU A 384 -5.68 11.45 5.87
N PHE A 385 -5.48 10.48 6.77
CA PHE A 385 -6.53 9.65 7.38
C PHE A 385 -6.73 9.97 8.85
#